data_AF-A0A7V0R0X4-F1
#
_entry.id   AF-A0A7V0R0X4-F1
#
_cell.length_a   1.000
_cell.length_b   1.000
_cell.length_c   1.000
_cell.angle_alpha   90.00
_cell.angle_beta   90.00
_cell.angle_gamma   90.00
#
_symmetry.space_group_name_H-M   'P 1'
#
loop_
_entity.id
_entity.type
_entity.pdbx_description
1 polymer ?
#
loop_
_entity_poly.entity_id
_entity_poly.type
_entity_poly.pdbx_seq_one_letter_code
_entity_poly.pdbx_strand_id
1 'polypeptide(L)' 'TVRKISFGVGVERIFPLHSPIIDKIKVIKRGVVRRAKLYYLRGKKGKSAKIREKDIRRK' A
#
# COMPACT_ATOMS: atom_id res chain seq x y z
N THR A 1 3.41 5.89 -4.36
CA THR A 1 2.83 5.13 -5.49
C THR A 1 2.04 3.96 -4.95
N VAL A 2 0.99 3.54 -5.66
CA VAL A 2 0.19 2.37 -5.27
C VAL A 2 0.64 1.18 -6.10
N ARG A 3 0.98 0.08 -5.44
CA ARG A 3 1.31 -1.19 -6.09
C ARG A 3 0.19 -2.19 -5.84
N LYS A 4 -0.32 -2.81 -6.91
CA LYS A 4 -1.32 -3.88 -6.86
C LYS A 4 -0.90 -5.01 -7.80
N ILE A 5 -1.08 -6.25 -7.38
CA ILE A 5 -1.00 -7.40 -8.28
C ILE A 5 -2.41 -7.60 -8.83
N SER A 6 -2.57 -7.51 -10.15
CA SER A 6 -3.84 -7.74 -10.84
C SER A 6 -3.62 -8.84 -11.86
N PHE A 7 -4.40 -9.92 -11.80
CA PHE A 7 -4.30 -11.06 -12.74
C PHE A 7 -2.86 -11.59 -12.92
N GLY A 8 -2.11 -11.71 -11.82
CA GLY A 8 -0.71 -12.16 -11.83
C GLY A 8 0.34 -11.11 -12.25
N VAL A 9 -0.08 -9.96 -12.78
CA VAL A 9 0.81 -8.88 -13.21
C VAL A 9 0.92 -7.79 -12.14
N GLY A 10 2.15 -7.39 -11.82
CA GLY A 10 2.42 -6.32 -10.86
C GLY A 10 2.25 -4.95 -11.49
N VAL A 11 1.17 -4.25 -11.15
CA VAL A 11 0.85 -2.91 -11.66
C VAL A 11 1.24 -1.85 -10.63
N GLU A 12 1.91 -0.80 -11.09
CA GLU A 12 2.22 0.39 -10.28
C GLU A 12 1.51 1.60 -10.86
N ARG A 13 0.79 2.34 -10.02
CA ARG A 13 0.06 3.55 -10.40
C ARG A 13 0.43 4.73 -9.52
N ILE A 14 0.47 5.90 -10.14
CA ILE A 14 0.63 7.20 -9.49
C ILE A 14 -0.73 7.87 -9.53
N PHE A 15 -1.22 8.29 -8.37
CA PHE A 15 -2.51 8.96 -8.23
C PHE A 15 -2.23 10.39 -7.74
N PRO A 16 -2.49 11.43 -8.55
CA PRO A 16 -2.42 12.82 -8.10
C PRO A 16 -3.51 13.10 -7.07
N LEU A 17 -3.20 13.83 -5.99
CA LEU A 17 -4.15 14.06 -4.89
C LEU A 17 -5.35 14.91 -5.27
N HIS A 18 -5.19 15.82 -6.23
CA HIS A 18 -6.22 16.76 -6.69
C HIS A 18 -6.76 16.41 -8.09
N SER A 19 -6.67 15.13 -8.48
CA SER A 19 -7.19 14.71 -9.78
C SER A 19 -8.73 14.61 -9.74
N PRO A 20 -9.45 15.15 -10.74
CA PRO A 20 -10.92 15.05 -10.80
C PRO A 20 -11.41 13.62 -11.09
N ILE A 21 -10.52 12.70 -11.51
CA ILE A 21 -10.84 11.30 -11.81
C ILE A 21 -11.02 10.48 -10.52
N ILE A 22 -10.54 10.98 -9.37
CA ILE A 22 -10.54 10.26 -8.10
C ILE A 22 -11.62 10.85 -7.20
N ASP A 23 -12.63 10.05 -6.87
CA ASP A 23 -13.69 10.43 -5.92
C ASP A 23 -13.15 10.57 -4.49
N LYS A 24 -12.62 9.49 -3.91
CA LYS A 24 -12.15 9.49 -2.52
C LYS A 24 -11.03 8.50 -2.23
N ILE A 25 -10.08 8.91 -1.40
CA ILE A 25 -9.03 8.04 -0.84
C ILE A 25 -9.38 7.73 0.62
N LYS A 26 -9.79 6.49 0.92
CA LYS A 26 -10.05 6.02 2.29
C LYS A 26 -8.92 5.14 2.80
N VAL A 27 -8.43 5.42 4.00
CA VAL A 27 -7.48 4.55 4.69
C VAL A 27 -8.24 3.36 5.29
N ILE A 28 -7.99 2.17 4.76
CA ILE A 28 -8.62 0.93 5.27
C ILE A 28 -7.83 0.39 6.46
N LYS A 29 -6.50 0.35 6.35
CA LYS A 29 -5.59 -0.18 7.36
C LYS A 29 -4.31 0.62 7.41
N ARG A 30 -3.67 0.67 8.57
CA ARG A 30 -2.34 1.29 8.75
C ARG A 30 -1.35 0.18 9.09
N GLY A 31 -0.21 0.16 8.41
CA GLY A 31 0.86 -0.82 8.67
C GLY A 31 2.03 -0.20 9.44
N VAL A 32 2.71 -0.99 10.25
CA VAL A 32 3.97 -0.58 10.90
C VAL A 32 5.11 -0.80 9.92
N VAL A 33 5.72 0.30 9.46
CA VAL A 33 6.87 0.29 8.54
C VAL A 33 7.97 1.20 9.05
N ARG A 34 9.23 0.83 8.80
CA ARG A 34 10.40 1.63 9.18
C ARG A 34 10.91 2.54 8.06
N ARG A 35 10.57 2.24 6.80
CA ARG A 35 11.05 2.97 5.61
C ARG A 35 9.88 3.71 4.96
N ALA A 36 10.11 4.95 4.55
CA ALA A 36 9.11 5.77 3.83
C ALA A 36 8.80 5.20 2.44
N LYS A 37 9.81 4.69 1.72
CA LYS A 37 9.66 4.04 0.42
C LYS A 37 9.68 2.52 0.57
N LEU A 38 8.61 1.85 0.14
CA LEU A 38 8.41 0.40 0.32
C LEU A 38 8.91 -0.44 -0.87
N TYR A 39 9.97 -0.02 -1.55
CA TYR A 39 10.49 -0.72 -2.75
C TYR A 39 10.95 -2.15 -2.46
N TYR A 40 11.38 -2.42 -1.23
CA TYR A 40 11.80 -3.75 -0.80
C TYR A 40 10.66 -4.79 -0.86
N LEU A 41 9.40 -4.37 -0.97
CA LEU A 41 8.27 -5.28 -1.14
C LEU A 41 8.17 -5.82 -2.58
N ARG A 42 8.84 -5.21 -3.57
CA ARG A 42 8.79 -5.67 -4.98
C ARG A 42 9.38 -7.07 -5.16
N GLY A 43 10.42 -7.41 -4.41
CA GLY A 43 11.07 -8.73 -4.43
C GLY A 43 10.46 -9.75 -3.46
N LYS A 44 9.52 -9.34 -2.60
CA LYS A 44 8.91 -10.20 -1.58
C LYS A 44 7.56 -10.73 -2.06
N LYS A 45 7.27 -12.00 -1.79
CA LYS A 45 6.00 -12.67 -2.14
C LYS A 45 5.41 -13.41 -0.94
N GLY A 46 4.10 -13.62 -0.95
CA GLY A 46 3.39 -14.37 0.09
C GLY A 46 3.48 -13.73 1.48
N LYS A 47 3.67 -14.56 2.52
CA LYS A 47 3.74 -14.12 3.93
C LYS A 47 4.82 -13.07 4.18
N SER A 48 5.93 -13.12 3.42
CA SER A 48 7.06 -12.19 3.57
C SER A 48 6.77 -10.75 3.14
N ALA A 49 5.77 -10.56 2.27
CA ALA A 49 5.34 -9.24 1.81
C ALA A 49 4.27 -8.62 2.73
N LYS A 50 3.73 -9.38 3.70
CA LYS A 50 2.68 -8.92 4.59
C LYS A 50 3.27 -7.99 5.66
N ILE A 51 2.75 -6.76 5.71
CA ILE A 51 3.12 -5.77 6.71
C ILE A 51 2.25 -6.00 7.96
N ARG A 52 2.85 -5.89 9.16
CA ARG A 52 2.11 -5.97 10.43
C ARG A 52 1.19 -4.75 10.56
N GLU A 53 -0.04 -4.98 10.97
CA GLU A 53 -1.03 -3.92 11.17
C GLU A 53 -0.67 -3.10 12.42
N LYS A 54 -0.77 -1.77 12.31
CA LYS A 54 -0.66 -0.84 13.44
C LYS A 54 -2.07 -0.72 14.00
N ASP A 55 -2.33 -1.43 15.10
CA ASP A 55 -3.60 -1.29 15.79
C ASP A 55 -3.63 0.07 16.51
N ILE A 56 -4.55 0.94 16.08
CA ILE A 56 -4.69 2.31 16.61
C ILE A 56 -5.82 2.39 17.63
N ARG A 57 -6.52 1.27 17.88
CA ARG A 57 -7.62 1.20 18.84
C ARG A 57 -7.20 1.01 20.28
N ARG A 58 -5.90 0.93 20.58
CA ARG A 58 -5.41 0.98 21.96
C ARG A 58 -5.35 2.43 22.42
N LYS A 59 -6.44 2.89 23.02
CA LYS A 59 -6.46 3.89 24.07
C LYS A 59 -7.40 3.40 25.16
#